data_AF-A0A833UM92-F1
#
_entry.id   AF-A0A833UM92-F1
#
_cell.length_a   1.000
_cell.length_b   1.000
_cell.length_c   1.000
_cell.angle_alpha   90.00
_cell.angle_beta   90.00
_cell.angle_gamma   90.00
#
_symmetry.space_group_name_H-M   'P 1'
#
loop_
_entity.id
_entity.type
_entity.pdbx_description
1 polymer ?
#
loop_
_entity_poly.entity_id
_entity_poly.type
_entity_poly.pdbx_seq_one_letter_code
_entity_poly.pdbx_strand_id
1 'polypeptide(L)'
;MEQTSIHRFQAVLLSFIINITIVSTATFSTQVMAATNNTTTQITPAQLSSVAYNMNTNMAQRNLTTSERDLYRQLYNIANSQNSLYDPSIFSAVQQYENVRAKIRQQFAVVQQLALNTYGSRAQQKVLLATNAFILMYYDALSRNNPKFYWPNLGVFVANDVRSGYALTFSLTNALDPLNIKNGQNIIIAGMPVPTLQSTIAQANNELIQGQANVMADIGGLSVMHQHYDSSILAQQLSGYGTTLSQAFQLQKIADEEALRSGIYSSQFKKLATNAAISFGIHEQEKILQPMWDKPLMRDFANINNFMLSLSLENLGLRGDIFVGVNKFKLIFTPYLIIRAPFTATNLANVQHRITIARNGFTVLNEWKQNIFFAPWIPVYQAQIGKGEGLYQPVGAR
;
A
#
# COMPACT_ATOMS: atom_id res chain seq x y z
N MET A 1 -26.33 -79.01 28.96
CA MET A 1 -26.52 -77.87 29.88
C MET A 1 -25.76 -76.70 29.29
N GLU A 2 -26.33 -75.55 28.98
CA GLU A 2 -27.71 -75.11 28.77
C GLU A 2 -27.53 -73.72 28.15
N GLN A 3 -28.31 -73.43 27.11
CA GLN A 3 -28.46 -72.09 26.57
C GLN A 3 -29.15 -71.19 27.61
N THR A 4 -28.83 -69.89 27.64
CA THR A 4 -29.85 -68.85 27.77
C THR A 4 -29.36 -67.54 27.18
N SER A 5 -29.92 -67.23 26.03
CA SER A 5 -30.32 -65.89 25.61
C SER A 5 -31.27 -65.28 26.68
N ILE A 6 -31.53 -63.98 26.82
CA ILE A 6 -32.23 -63.12 25.86
C ILE A 6 -32.66 -61.82 26.60
N HIS A 7 -32.79 -60.73 25.84
CA HIS A 7 -33.63 -59.54 26.05
C HIS A 7 -33.36 -58.58 27.23
N ARG A 8 -32.99 -57.33 26.92
CA ARG A 8 -33.88 -56.20 26.61
C ARG A 8 -34.88 -55.96 27.74
N PHE A 9 -34.77 -54.79 28.38
CA PHE A 9 -35.80 -53.76 28.54
C PHE A 9 -35.18 -52.72 29.52
N GLN A 10 -34.98 -51.47 29.07
CA GLN A 10 -35.85 -50.34 29.39
C GLN A 10 -35.76 -49.95 30.89
N ALA A 11 -35.52 -48.70 31.30
CA ALA A 11 -35.66 -47.42 30.63
C ALA A 11 -35.05 -46.30 31.50
N VAL A 12 -35.20 -45.05 31.01
CA VAL A 12 -35.21 -43.76 31.75
C VAL A 12 -33.82 -43.12 31.95
N LEU A 13 -33.46 -41.94 31.40
CA LEU A 13 -34.16 -40.85 30.69
C LEU A 13 -33.06 -39.99 29.95
N LEU A 14 -33.09 -39.81 28.62
CA LEU A 14 -33.51 -38.58 27.86
C LEU A 14 -32.73 -37.29 28.22
N SER A 15 -32.15 -36.47 27.32
CA SER A 15 -32.53 -35.99 25.96
C SER A 15 -31.29 -35.26 25.36
N PHE A 16 -30.95 -35.24 24.07
CA PHE A 16 -31.63 -34.64 22.91
C PHE A 16 -30.90 -35.13 21.63
N ILE A 17 -31.57 -35.90 20.77
CA ILE A 17 -32.18 -35.53 19.48
C ILE A 17 -31.17 -35.10 18.38
N ILE A 18 -31.13 -36.01 17.41
CA ILE A 18 -30.59 -35.96 16.05
C ILE A 18 -31.05 -34.71 15.29
N ASN A 19 -30.10 -34.00 14.67
CA ASN A 19 -30.29 -33.39 13.36
C ASN A 19 -29.08 -33.72 12.49
N ILE A 20 -29.14 -34.89 11.84
CA ILE A 20 -28.37 -35.15 10.63
C ILE A 20 -29.05 -34.33 9.54
N THR A 21 -28.57 -33.12 9.33
CA THR A 21 -28.86 -32.41 8.08
C THR A 21 -27.79 -32.83 7.09
N ILE A 22 -28.28 -33.50 6.06
CA ILE A 22 -27.62 -33.81 4.80
C ILE A 22 -26.72 -32.62 4.42
N VAL A 23 -25.40 -32.81 4.47
CA VAL A 23 -24.47 -31.95 3.75
C VAL A 23 -24.67 -32.30 2.28
N SER A 24 -25.66 -31.65 1.66
CA SER A 24 -25.64 -31.48 0.23
C SER A 24 -24.30 -30.83 -0.07
N THR A 25 -23.45 -31.57 -0.78
CA THR A 25 -22.32 -31.00 -1.49
C THR A 25 -22.91 -30.05 -2.52
N ALA A 26 -23.25 -28.85 -2.08
CA ALA A 26 -23.31 -27.71 -2.97
C ALA A 26 -21.89 -27.59 -3.51
N THR A 27 -21.70 -28.13 -4.70
CA THR A 27 -20.71 -27.60 -5.64
C THR A 27 -21.06 -26.13 -5.79
N PHE A 28 -20.55 -25.30 -4.89
CA PHE A 28 -20.39 -23.89 -5.16
C PHE A 28 -19.39 -23.84 -6.30
N SER A 29 -19.92 -23.92 -7.53
CA SER A 29 -19.23 -23.32 -8.66
C SER A 29 -18.97 -21.89 -8.24
N THR A 30 -17.71 -21.61 -7.95
CA THR A 30 -17.21 -20.26 -7.72
C THR A 30 -17.28 -19.55 -9.06
N GLN A 31 -18.48 -19.15 -9.46
CA GLN A 31 -18.60 -17.95 -10.26
C GLN A 31 -18.27 -16.80 -9.32
N VAL A 32 -16.99 -16.43 -9.33
CA VAL A 32 -16.59 -15.06 -9.05
C VAL A 32 -17.48 -14.20 -9.94
N MET A 33 -18.52 -13.60 -9.36
CA MET A 33 -19.28 -12.58 -10.06
C MET A 33 -18.31 -11.41 -10.23
N ALA A 34 -17.57 -11.42 -11.33
CA ALA A 34 -16.97 -10.22 -11.88
C ALA A 34 -18.06 -9.16 -11.86
N ALA A 35 -17.78 -8.01 -11.27
CA ALA A 35 -18.73 -6.92 -11.14
C ALA A 35 -19.46 -6.74 -12.48
N THR A 36 -20.77 -7.02 -12.49
CA THR A 36 -21.65 -6.79 -13.63
C THR A 36 -21.89 -5.30 -13.78
N ASN A 37 -20.84 -4.56 -14.14
CA ASN A 37 -20.96 -3.27 -14.79
C ASN A 37 -20.49 -3.51 -16.21
N ASN A 38 -21.46 -3.61 -17.13
CA ASN A 38 -21.25 -3.56 -18.57
C ASN A 38 -20.54 -2.24 -18.95
N THR A 39 -19.22 -2.19 -18.76
CA THR A 39 -18.35 -1.28 -19.51
C THR A 39 -18.02 -2.03 -20.78
N THR A 40 -18.78 -1.76 -21.83
CA THR A 40 -18.69 -2.39 -23.16
C THR A 40 -17.28 -2.23 -23.71
N THR A 41 -16.41 -3.18 -23.38
CA THR A 41 -15.04 -3.25 -23.89
C THR A 41 -15.15 -3.81 -25.30
N GLN A 42 -14.88 -2.97 -26.30
CA GLN A 42 -14.97 -3.30 -27.72
C GLN A 42 -13.59 -3.73 -28.24
N ILE A 43 -12.99 -4.72 -27.57
CA ILE A 43 -11.68 -5.28 -27.93
C ILE A 43 -11.83 -6.75 -28.31
N THR A 44 -11.17 -7.17 -29.39
CA THR A 44 -11.17 -8.59 -29.80
C THR A 44 -10.27 -9.44 -28.87
N PRO A 45 -10.49 -10.76 -28.76
CA PRO A 45 -9.62 -11.63 -27.96
C PRO A 45 -8.15 -11.60 -28.38
N ALA A 46 -7.86 -11.45 -29.68
CA ALA A 46 -6.49 -11.33 -30.19
C ALA A 46 -5.83 -10.01 -29.76
N GLN A 47 -6.56 -8.89 -29.83
CA GLN A 47 -6.08 -7.60 -29.33
C GLN A 47 -5.88 -7.64 -27.80
N LEU A 48 -6.79 -8.27 -27.05
CA LEU A 48 -6.67 -8.45 -25.61
C LEU A 48 -5.42 -9.26 -25.24
N SER A 49 -5.19 -10.37 -25.94
CA SER A 49 -4.00 -11.21 -25.76
C SER A 49 -2.71 -10.45 -26.09
N SER A 50 -2.74 -9.63 -27.15
CA SER A 50 -1.63 -8.74 -27.51
C SER A 50 -1.36 -7.69 -26.43
N VAL A 51 -2.41 -7.06 -25.87
CA VAL A 51 -2.25 -6.11 -24.75
C VAL A 51 -1.63 -6.81 -23.54
N ALA A 52 -2.14 -7.98 -23.13
CA ALA A 52 -1.60 -8.72 -21.99
C ALA A 52 -0.14 -9.16 -22.22
N TYR A 53 0.18 -9.65 -23.42
CA TYR A 53 1.55 -9.98 -23.81
C TYR A 53 2.46 -8.75 -23.77
N ASN A 54 2.04 -7.63 -24.36
CA ASN A 54 2.81 -6.40 -24.41
C ASN A 54 2.99 -5.77 -23.02
N MET A 55 1.99 -5.88 -22.13
CA MET A 55 2.17 -5.49 -20.73
C MET A 55 3.28 -6.31 -20.09
N ASN A 56 3.27 -7.64 -20.25
CA ASN A 56 4.29 -8.50 -19.67
C ASN A 56 5.69 -8.20 -20.20
N THR A 57 5.83 -7.95 -21.51
CA THR A 57 7.12 -7.58 -22.10
C THR A 57 7.59 -6.19 -21.66
N ASN A 58 6.68 -5.23 -21.49
CA ASN A 58 6.97 -3.86 -21.05
C ASN A 58 7.26 -3.74 -19.54
N MET A 59 6.99 -4.78 -18.73
CA MET A 59 7.42 -4.85 -17.34
C MET A 59 8.93 -5.11 -17.18
N ALA A 60 9.66 -5.27 -18.29
CA ALA A 60 11.12 -5.39 -18.28
C ALA A 60 11.77 -4.26 -17.48
N GLN A 61 12.80 -4.60 -16.71
CA GLN A 61 13.48 -3.67 -15.80
C GLN A 61 14.73 -3.12 -16.46
N ARG A 62 14.92 -1.80 -16.43
CA ARG A 62 16.14 -1.14 -16.89
C ARG A 62 17.08 -0.82 -15.73
N ASN A 63 18.36 -0.63 -16.06
CA ASN A 63 19.32 -0.04 -15.15
C ASN A 63 19.19 1.49 -15.12
N LEU A 64 19.55 2.07 -13.98
CA LEU A 64 19.67 3.52 -13.85
C LEU A 64 20.95 4.03 -14.55
N THR A 65 20.84 5.18 -15.20
CA THR A 65 22.00 5.92 -15.72
C THR A 65 22.80 6.55 -14.57
N THR A 66 23.97 7.11 -14.86
CA THR A 66 24.75 7.83 -13.83
C THR A 66 24.01 9.03 -13.27
N SER A 67 23.41 9.87 -14.11
CA SER A 67 22.62 11.04 -13.65
C SER A 67 21.42 10.63 -12.79
N GLU A 68 20.78 9.51 -13.10
CA GLU A 68 19.67 8.98 -12.31
C GLU A 68 20.13 8.46 -10.95
N ARG A 69 21.30 7.80 -10.89
CA ARG A 69 21.92 7.41 -9.62
C ARG A 69 22.30 8.62 -8.77
N ASP A 70 22.77 9.71 -9.40
CA ASP A 70 23.10 10.96 -8.72
C ASP A 70 21.86 11.64 -8.15
N LEU A 71 20.77 11.67 -8.92
CA LEU A 71 19.47 12.11 -8.44
C LEU A 71 19.05 11.30 -7.22
N TYR A 72 19.05 9.96 -7.30
CA TYR A 72 18.61 9.10 -6.21
C TYR A 72 19.45 9.28 -4.93
N ARG A 73 20.76 9.54 -5.06
CA ARG A 73 21.61 9.93 -3.93
C ARG A 73 21.19 11.26 -3.30
N GLN A 74 20.84 12.26 -4.10
CA GLN A 74 20.30 13.52 -3.58
C GLN A 74 18.96 13.31 -2.87
N LEU A 75 18.05 12.51 -3.45
CA LEU A 75 16.77 12.19 -2.83
C LEU A 75 16.97 11.48 -1.47
N TYR A 76 17.90 10.52 -1.41
CA TYR A 76 18.26 9.84 -0.18
C TYR A 76 18.76 10.80 0.89
N ASN A 77 19.65 11.73 0.53
CA ASN A 77 20.18 12.73 1.46
C ASN A 77 19.08 13.65 2.01
N ILE A 78 18.16 14.11 1.15
CA ILE A 78 17.01 14.92 1.57
C ILE A 78 16.14 14.12 2.53
N ALA A 79 15.83 12.86 2.21
CA ALA A 79 14.96 11.99 3.01
C ALA A 79 15.54 11.70 4.40
N ASN A 80 16.87 11.66 4.53
CA ASN A 80 17.57 11.44 5.78
C ASN A 80 17.84 12.72 6.59
N SER A 81 17.56 13.90 6.03
CA SER A 81 17.75 15.20 6.69
C SER A 81 16.52 15.61 7.53
N GLN A 82 16.05 14.73 8.40
CA GLN A 82 14.80 14.93 9.17
C GLN A 82 14.97 15.88 10.36
N ASN A 83 16.18 16.02 10.90
CA ASN A 83 16.43 16.85 12.09
C ASN A 83 16.12 18.34 11.87
N SER A 84 16.19 18.84 10.63
CA SER A 84 15.88 20.24 10.30
C SER A 84 14.38 20.55 10.20
N LEU A 85 13.53 19.52 10.29
CA LEU A 85 12.08 19.68 10.21
C LEU A 85 11.53 20.30 11.50
N TYR A 86 12.04 19.84 12.64
CA TYR A 86 11.67 20.36 13.94
C TYR A 86 12.25 21.77 14.17
N ASP A 87 11.46 22.66 14.78
CA ASP A 87 11.91 24.00 15.14
C ASP A 87 11.65 24.23 16.64
N PRO A 88 12.71 24.23 17.48
CA PRO A 88 12.56 24.37 18.92
C PRO A 88 12.07 25.76 19.36
N SER A 89 12.02 26.75 18.45
CA SER A 89 11.47 28.07 18.77
C SER A 89 9.94 28.11 18.74
N ILE A 90 9.28 27.09 18.18
CA ILE A 90 7.82 26.99 18.11
C ILE A 90 7.31 26.14 19.28
N PHE A 91 6.64 26.78 20.24
CA PHE A 91 6.19 26.12 21.47
C PHE A 91 4.86 25.36 21.34
N SER A 92 3.95 25.80 20.47
CA SER A 92 2.66 25.12 20.26
C SER A 92 2.84 23.85 19.43
N ALA A 93 2.39 22.69 19.93
CA ALA A 93 2.50 21.45 19.16
C ALA A 93 1.70 21.49 17.86
N VAL A 94 0.57 22.21 17.83
CA VAL A 94 -0.23 22.40 16.61
C VAL A 94 0.55 23.21 15.56
N GLN A 95 1.11 24.35 15.96
CA GLN A 95 1.90 25.18 15.05
C GLN A 95 3.17 24.45 14.58
N GLN A 96 3.81 23.72 15.49
CA GLN A 96 5.00 22.95 15.18
C GLN A 96 4.67 21.77 14.23
N TYR A 97 3.52 21.12 14.40
CA TYR A 97 3.05 20.10 13.48
C TYR A 97 2.81 20.67 12.08
N GLU A 98 2.10 21.78 11.94
CA GLU A 98 1.87 22.42 10.63
C GLU A 98 3.18 22.91 9.98
N ASN A 99 4.12 23.44 10.77
CA ASN A 99 5.45 23.81 10.29
C ASN A 99 6.19 22.60 9.71
N VAL A 100 6.20 21.46 10.42
CA VAL A 100 6.80 20.21 9.93
C VAL A 100 6.12 19.76 8.63
N ARG A 101 4.79 19.73 8.58
CA ARG A 101 4.04 19.34 7.36
C ARG A 101 4.40 20.23 6.17
N ALA A 102 4.49 21.55 6.38
CA ALA A 102 4.86 22.51 5.36
C ALA A 102 6.28 22.26 4.83
N LYS A 103 7.26 22.02 5.71
CA LYS A 103 8.63 21.68 5.33
C LYS A 103 8.71 20.36 4.57
N ILE A 104 7.95 19.34 4.96
CA ILE A 104 7.88 18.07 4.21
C ILE A 104 7.33 18.32 2.81
N ARG A 105 6.22 19.06 2.66
CA ARG A 105 5.67 19.43 1.35
C ARG A 105 6.68 20.20 0.49
N GLN A 106 7.48 21.09 1.11
CA GLN A 106 8.56 21.79 0.42
C GLN A 106 9.64 20.82 -0.09
N GLN A 107 10.03 19.82 0.70
CA GLN A 107 10.97 18.79 0.24
C GLN A 107 10.43 18.02 -0.97
N PHE A 108 9.13 17.70 -1.00
CA PHE A 108 8.49 17.09 -2.18
C PHE A 108 8.57 17.99 -3.42
N ALA A 109 8.36 19.30 -3.28
CA ALA A 109 8.51 20.25 -4.39
C ALA A 109 9.95 20.29 -4.91
N VAL A 110 10.95 20.29 -4.00
CA VAL A 110 12.37 20.24 -4.37
C VAL A 110 12.69 18.94 -5.11
N VAL A 111 12.22 17.80 -4.62
CA VAL A 111 12.41 16.47 -5.23
C VAL A 111 11.84 16.43 -6.65
N GLN A 112 10.63 16.96 -6.84
CA GLN A 112 10.00 17.05 -8.16
C GLN A 112 10.82 17.93 -9.10
N GLN A 113 11.34 19.07 -8.64
CA GLN A 113 12.19 19.93 -9.45
C GLN A 113 13.50 19.25 -9.84
N LEU A 114 14.16 18.56 -8.91
CA LEU A 114 15.38 17.80 -9.19
C LEU A 114 15.13 16.69 -10.23
N ALA A 115 14.00 15.99 -10.11
CA ALA A 115 13.60 14.98 -11.07
C ALA A 115 13.31 15.61 -12.45
N LEU A 116 12.58 16.74 -12.51
CA LEU A 116 12.34 17.46 -13.76
C LEU A 116 13.62 17.93 -14.43
N ASN A 117 14.60 18.42 -13.67
CA ASN A 117 15.90 18.82 -14.18
C ASN A 117 16.70 17.63 -14.72
N THR A 118 16.53 16.45 -14.13
CA THR A 118 17.25 15.22 -14.52
C THR A 118 16.61 14.55 -15.75
N TYR A 119 15.29 14.49 -15.81
CA TYR A 119 14.55 13.72 -16.82
C TYR A 119 13.99 14.59 -17.95
N GLY A 120 13.81 15.88 -17.72
CA GLY A 120 13.07 16.79 -18.60
C GLY A 120 11.55 16.72 -18.37
N SER A 121 10.84 17.75 -18.84
CA SER A 121 9.38 17.88 -18.64
C SER A 121 8.54 16.86 -19.41
N ARG A 122 9.09 16.21 -20.42
CA ARG A 122 8.42 15.18 -21.22
C ARG A 122 8.39 13.82 -20.54
N ALA A 123 9.20 13.62 -19.50
CA ALA A 123 9.40 12.34 -18.85
C ALA A 123 8.63 12.19 -17.53
N GLN A 124 7.34 12.53 -17.54
CA GLN A 124 6.50 12.63 -16.33
C GLN A 124 6.43 11.32 -15.54
N GLN A 125 6.47 10.18 -16.23
CA GLN A 125 6.43 8.86 -15.59
C GLN A 125 7.69 8.62 -14.75
N LYS A 126 8.86 9.07 -15.23
CA LYS A 126 10.12 8.99 -14.47
C LYS A 126 10.14 9.96 -13.30
N VAL A 127 9.61 11.17 -13.48
CA VAL A 127 9.46 12.16 -12.39
C VAL A 127 8.57 11.60 -11.26
N LEU A 128 7.46 10.95 -11.62
CA LEU A 128 6.57 10.29 -10.67
C LEU A 128 7.30 9.16 -9.93
N LEU A 129 8.03 8.29 -10.64
CA LEU A 129 8.82 7.22 -10.01
C LEU A 129 9.91 7.75 -9.10
N ALA A 130 10.57 8.87 -9.43
CA ALA A 130 11.54 9.49 -8.53
C ALA A 130 10.88 10.06 -7.28
N THR A 131 9.71 10.69 -7.41
CA THR A 131 8.92 11.19 -6.28
C THR A 131 8.50 10.04 -5.35
N ASN A 132 8.04 8.93 -5.91
CA ASN A 132 7.72 7.73 -5.13
C ASN A 132 8.98 7.11 -4.49
N ALA A 133 10.12 7.10 -5.17
CA ALA A 133 11.38 6.63 -4.58
C ALA A 133 11.77 7.48 -3.35
N PHE A 134 11.59 8.79 -3.42
CA PHE A 134 11.78 9.67 -2.26
C PHE A 134 10.87 9.29 -1.08
N ILE A 135 9.58 9.01 -1.31
CA ILE A 135 8.65 8.52 -0.27
C ILE A 135 9.19 7.26 0.40
N LEU A 136 9.69 6.31 -0.39
CA LEU A 136 10.24 5.05 0.09
C LEU A 136 11.50 5.25 0.94
N MET A 137 12.42 6.09 0.48
CA MET A 137 13.63 6.49 1.22
C MET A 137 13.26 7.17 2.55
N TYR A 138 12.21 7.98 2.53
CA TYR A 138 11.75 8.72 3.69
C TYR A 138 11.12 7.80 4.75
N TYR A 139 10.30 6.82 4.35
CA TYR A 139 9.77 5.84 5.31
C TYR A 139 10.87 5.01 5.96
N ASP A 140 11.88 4.59 5.21
CA ASP A 140 13.06 3.93 5.77
C ASP A 140 13.75 4.85 6.80
N ALA A 141 14.02 6.10 6.45
CA ALA A 141 14.62 7.06 7.38
C ALA A 141 13.80 7.26 8.66
N LEU A 142 12.48 7.44 8.55
CA LEU A 142 11.59 7.58 9.71
C LEU A 142 11.63 6.33 10.61
N SER A 143 11.59 5.14 10.02
CA SER A 143 11.58 3.89 10.79
C SER A 143 12.89 3.67 11.59
N ARG A 144 14.03 4.13 11.05
CA ARG A 144 15.33 4.05 11.72
C ARG A 144 15.50 5.13 12.78
N ASN A 145 15.05 6.34 12.48
CA ASN A 145 15.23 7.50 13.36
C ASN A 145 14.19 7.54 14.49
N ASN A 146 13.02 6.93 14.31
CA ASN A 146 11.99 6.80 15.33
C ASN A 146 11.47 5.35 15.41
N PRO A 147 12.26 4.39 15.90
CA PRO A 147 11.88 2.97 15.91
C PRO A 147 10.69 2.68 16.83
N LYS A 148 10.29 3.61 17.71
CA LYS A 148 9.12 3.46 18.58
C LYS A 148 7.81 3.75 17.85
N PHE A 149 7.85 4.53 16.77
CA PHE A 149 6.68 4.88 15.97
C PHE A 149 6.52 3.86 14.83
N TYR A 150 5.59 2.92 14.99
CA TYR A 150 5.58 1.71 14.15
C TYR A 150 4.98 1.87 12.75
N TRP A 151 4.21 2.92 12.50
CA TRP A 151 3.48 3.08 11.23
C TRP A 151 4.38 2.96 9.97
N PRO A 152 5.57 3.62 9.89
CA PRO A 152 6.43 3.57 8.71
C PRO A 152 6.90 2.16 8.32
N ASN A 153 6.90 1.21 9.27
CA ASN A 153 7.31 -0.17 9.02
C ASN A 153 6.45 -0.87 7.96
N LEU A 154 5.14 -0.61 7.94
CA LEU A 154 4.25 -1.11 6.89
C LEU A 154 4.21 -0.14 5.70
N GLY A 155 4.22 1.16 5.98
CA GLY A 155 4.11 2.23 4.98
C GLY A 155 5.11 2.09 3.84
N VAL A 156 6.36 1.71 4.13
CA VAL A 156 7.38 1.47 3.10
C VAL A 156 6.98 0.37 2.09
N PHE A 157 6.39 -0.73 2.55
CA PHE A 157 6.00 -1.84 1.68
C PHE A 157 4.70 -1.54 0.93
N VAL A 158 3.73 -0.89 1.58
CA VAL A 158 2.50 -0.44 0.91
C VAL A 158 2.83 0.57 -0.19
N ALA A 159 3.70 1.54 0.10
CA ALA A 159 4.12 2.52 -0.91
C ALA A 159 4.91 1.88 -2.07
N ASN A 160 5.64 0.79 -1.80
CA ASN A 160 6.32 0.02 -2.85
C ASN A 160 5.35 -0.83 -3.68
N ASP A 161 4.25 -1.31 -3.09
CA ASP A 161 3.22 -1.99 -3.87
C ASP A 161 2.45 -1.00 -4.77
N VAL A 162 2.19 0.22 -4.28
CA VAL A 162 1.69 1.33 -5.13
C VAL A 162 2.67 1.65 -6.26
N ARG A 163 3.99 1.63 -5.99
CA ARG A 163 5.03 1.78 -7.03
C ARG A 163 4.91 0.70 -8.12
N SER A 164 4.64 -0.54 -7.72
CA SER A 164 4.40 -1.63 -8.67
C SER A 164 3.17 -1.35 -9.55
N GLY A 165 2.13 -0.74 -8.97
CA GLY A 165 0.95 -0.24 -9.70
C GLY A 165 1.30 0.83 -10.74
N TYR A 166 2.18 1.78 -10.41
CA TYR A 166 2.69 2.74 -11.39
C TYR A 166 3.41 2.04 -12.55
N ALA A 167 4.26 1.06 -12.26
CA ALA A 167 4.96 0.31 -13.30
C ALA A 167 3.98 -0.48 -14.21
N LEU A 168 2.96 -1.10 -13.62
CA LEU A 168 1.91 -1.81 -14.36
C LEU A 168 1.10 -0.87 -15.25
N THR A 169 0.68 0.28 -14.73
CA THR A 169 -0.12 1.26 -15.49
C THR A 169 0.67 1.93 -16.60
N PHE A 170 1.98 2.13 -16.44
CA PHE A 170 2.86 2.57 -17.53
C PHE A 170 3.02 1.48 -18.59
N SER A 171 3.16 0.22 -18.16
CA SER A 171 3.22 -0.92 -19.08
C SER A 171 1.93 -1.08 -19.88
N LEU A 172 0.77 -0.90 -19.23
CA LEU A 172 -0.54 -0.84 -19.88
C LEU A 172 -0.60 0.32 -20.89
N THR A 173 -0.24 1.53 -20.46
CA THR A 173 -0.25 2.71 -21.34
C THR A 173 0.55 2.46 -22.62
N ASN A 174 1.74 1.88 -22.51
CA ASN A 174 2.55 1.52 -23.68
C ASN A 174 1.96 0.37 -24.51
N ALA A 175 1.36 -0.64 -23.86
CA ALA A 175 0.71 -1.76 -24.54
C ALA A 175 -0.54 -1.33 -25.34
N LEU A 176 -1.13 -0.19 -24.97
CA LEU A 176 -2.28 0.40 -25.65
C LEU A 176 -1.89 1.27 -26.86
N ASP A 177 -0.64 1.70 -27.00
CA ASP A 177 -0.21 2.57 -28.12
C ASP A 177 -0.50 1.99 -29.51
N PRO A 178 -0.31 0.69 -29.80
CA PRO A 178 -0.67 0.10 -31.09
C PRO A 178 -2.18 0.13 -31.38
N LEU A 179 -3.00 0.31 -30.34
CA LEU A 179 -4.46 0.41 -30.43
C LEU A 179 -4.96 1.87 -30.54
N ASN A 180 -4.06 2.86 -30.51
CA ASN A 180 -4.40 4.24 -30.88
C ASN A 180 -4.69 4.28 -32.39
N ILE A 181 -5.95 4.15 -32.78
CA ILE A 181 -6.34 4.06 -34.18
C ILE A 181 -6.07 5.39 -34.91
N LYS A 182 -5.26 5.30 -35.98
CA LYS A 182 -5.36 6.16 -37.16
C LYS A 182 -6.41 5.51 -38.09
N ASN A 183 -7.45 6.26 -38.50
CA ASN A 183 -8.61 5.85 -39.34
C ASN A 183 -9.99 5.72 -38.65
N GLY A 184 -10.28 6.58 -37.66
CA GLY A 184 -11.66 7.04 -37.43
C GLY A 184 -12.58 6.23 -36.51
N GLN A 185 -12.12 5.17 -35.84
CA GLN A 185 -12.87 4.52 -34.75
C GLN A 185 -11.97 4.38 -33.52
N ASN A 186 -12.43 4.81 -32.35
CA ASN A 186 -11.69 4.62 -31.11
C ASN A 186 -12.07 3.28 -30.50
N ILE A 187 -11.09 2.41 -30.23
CA ILE A 187 -11.31 1.20 -29.43
C ILE A 187 -11.73 1.62 -28.02
N ILE A 188 -12.83 1.05 -27.53
CA ILE A 188 -13.35 1.29 -26.17
C ILE A 188 -12.82 0.20 -25.24
N ILE A 189 -12.13 0.58 -24.17
CA ILE A 189 -11.66 -0.31 -23.10
C ILE A 189 -12.10 0.26 -21.75
N ALA A 190 -12.67 -0.59 -20.88
CA ALA A 190 -13.23 -0.16 -19.60
C ALA A 190 -14.22 1.03 -19.75
N GLY A 191 -14.95 1.09 -20.87
CA GLY A 191 -15.91 2.15 -21.16
C GLY A 191 -15.29 3.45 -21.71
N MET A 192 -13.99 3.49 -21.99
CA MET A 192 -13.29 4.69 -22.47
C MET A 192 -12.55 4.44 -23.79
N PRO A 193 -12.54 5.41 -24.72
CA PRO A 193 -11.58 5.45 -25.83
C PRO A 193 -10.13 5.31 -25.33
N VAL A 194 -9.26 4.62 -26.07
CA VAL A 194 -7.85 4.43 -25.67
C VAL A 194 -7.12 5.74 -25.28
N PRO A 195 -7.20 6.85 -26.05
CA PRO A 195 -6.53 8.09 -25.63
C PRO A 195 -7.06 8.64 -24.30
N THR A 196 -8.39 8.56 -24.09
CA THR A 196 -9.02 8.96 -22.83
C THR A 196 -8.54 8.06 -21.70
N LEU A 197 -8.52 6.73 -21.89
CA LEU A 197 -8.02 5.77 -20.93
C LEU A 197 -6.57 6.07 -20.51
N GLN A 198 -5.67 6.31 -21.46
CA GLN A 198 -4.28 6.66 -21.19
C GLN A 198 -4.17 7.98 -20.40
N SER A 199 -4.99 8.98 -20.73
CA SER A 199 -5.03 10.25 -19.99
C SER A 199 -5.58 10.10 -18.57
N THR A 200 -6.63 9.29 -18.37
CA THR A 200 -7.21 8.97 -17.08
C THR A 200 -6.19 8.25 -16.19
N ILE A 201 -5.44 7.29 -16.74
CA ILE A 201 -4.35 6.61 -16.03
C ILE A 201 -3.28 7.62 -15.57
N ALA A 202 -2.85 8.52 -16.45
CA ALA A 202 -1.84 9.52 -16.10
C ALA A 202 -2.32 10.47 -14.99
N GLN A 203 -3.57 10.95 -15.07
CA GLN A 203 -4.16 11.81 -14.05
C GLN A 203 -4.34 11.07 -12.72
N ALA A 204 -4.83 9.84 -12.74
CA ALA A 204 -5.01 9.03 -11.53
C ALA A 204 -3.67 8.72 -10.86
N ASN A 205 -2.63 8.44 -11.62
CA ASN A 205 -1.28 8.26 -11.09
C ASN A 205 -0.76 9.54 -10.40
N ASN A 206 -1.03 10.71 -10.97
CA ASN A 206 -0.73 11.99 -10.33
C ASN A 206 -1.51 12.19 -9.02
N GLU A 207 -2.79 11.83 -8.98
CA GLU A 207 -3.57 11.87 -7.73
C GLU A 207 -3.02 10.93 -6.67
N LEU A 208 -2.68 9.69 -7.06
CA LEU A 208 -2.11 8.70 -6.15
C LEU A 208 -0.79 9.17 -5.53
N ILE A 209 0.12 9.74 -6.33
CA ILE A 209 1.41 10.21 -5.79
C ILE A 209 1.23 11.41 -4.86
N GLN A 210 0.25 12.28 -5.13
CA GLN A 210 -0.11 13.38 -4.22
C GLN A 210 -0.74 12.84 -2.93
N GLY A 211 -1.58 11.80 -3.01
CA GLY A 211 -2.07 11.07 -1.85
C GLY A 211 -0.94 10.53 -0.97
N GLN A 212 0.07 9.89 -1.58
CA GLN A 212 1.25 9.41 -0.84
C GLN A 212 2.06 10.55 -0.22
N ALA A 213 2.24 11.68 -0.94
CA ALA A 213 2.92 12.85 -0.40
C ALA A 213 2.16 13.48 0.78
N ASN A 214 0.83 13.51 0.72
CA ASN A 214 -0.03 13.99 1.81
C ASN A 214 0.06 13.09 3.03
N VAL A 215 0.04 11.76 2.85
CA VAL A 215 0.26 10.80 3.94
C VAL A 215 1.64 10.98 4.56
N MET A 216 2.68 11.19 3.75
CA MET A 216 4.03 11.45 4.26
C MET A 216 4.10 12.76 5.04
N ALA A 217 3.51 13.84 4.53
CA ALA A 217 3.48 15.11 5.26
C ALA A 217 2.75 14.96 6.60
N ASP A 218 1.65 14.22 6.61
CA ASP A 218 0.82 13.99 7.79
C ASP A 218 1.46 13.00 8.78
N ILE A 219 1.43 11.70 8.47
CA ILE A 219 1.96 10.65 9.34
C ILE A 219 3.48 10.78 9.55
N GLY A 220 4.23 11.17 8.52
CA GLY A 220 5.65 11.45 8.67
C GLY A 220 5.92 12.65 9.57
N GLY A 221 5.08 13.69 9.50
CA GLY A 221 5.10 14.81 10.43
C GLY A 221 4.79 14.37 11.86
N LEU A 222 3.79 13.52 12.07
CA LEU A 222 3.45 12.96 13.38
C LEU A 222 4.60 12.13 13.98
N SER A 223 5.32 11.37 13.14
CA SER A 223 6.51 10.64 13.58
C SER A 223 7.62 11.57 14.06
N VAL A 224 7.85 12.70 13.37
CA VAL A 224 8.79 13.74 13.83
C VAL A 224 8.30 14.35 15.15
N MET A 225 7.02 14.72 15.25
CA MET A 225 6.45 15.26 16.49
C MET A 225 6.63 14.30 17.68
N HIS A 226 6.42 13.00 17.47
CA HIS A 226 6.61 11.97 18.49
C HIS A 226 8.06 11.87 19.01
N GLN A 227 9.07 12.28 18.25
CA GLN A 227 10.45 12.32 18.74
C GLN A 227 10.68 13.42 19.80
N HIS A 228 9.80 14.44 19.84
CA HIS A 228 10.01 15.66 20.62
C HIS A 228 8.94 15.91 21.69
N TYR A 229 7.78 15.27 21.59
CA TYR A 229 6.69 15.42 22.53
C TYR A 229 6.29 14.06 23.11
N ASP A 230 5.86 14.07 24.37
CA ASP A 230 5.18 12.92 24.96
C ASP A 230 3.85 12.66 24.22
N SER A 231 3.57 11.39 23.97
CA SER A 231 2.37 10.95 23.25
C SER A 231 1.07 11.45 23.91
N SER A 232 1.01 11.63 25.24
CA SER A 232 -0.18 12.19 25.90
C SER A 232 -0.40 13.68 25.56
N ILE A 233 0.67 14.46 25.41
CA ILE A 233 0.61 15.86 24.99
C ILE A 233 0.11 15.94 23.56
N LEU A 234 0.62 15.09 22.66
CA LEU A 234 0.18 15.02 21.27
C LEU A 234 -1.30 14.60 21.17
N ALA A 235 -1.73 13.62 21.97
CA ALA A 235 -3.14 13.19 22.02
C ALA A 235 -4.09 14.34 22.39
N GLN A 236 -3.67 15.21 23.32
CA GLN A 236 -4.46 16.35 23.77
C GLN A 236 -4.41 17.51 22.75
N GLN A 237 -3.21 17.95 22.38
CA GLN A 237 -3.03 19.17 21.59
C GLN A 237 -3.41 18.99 20.11
N LEU A 238 -3.30 17.77 19.56
CA LEU A 238 -3.70 17.48 18.18
C LEU A 238 -5.13 16.90 18.08
N SER A 239 -5.93 16.94 19.15
CA SER A 239 -7.30 16.42 19.16
C SER A 239 -8.21 17.06 18.09
N GLY A 240 -7.93 18.30 17.69
CA GLY A 240 -8.65 18.99 16.61
C GLY A 240 -8.51 18.35 15.22
N TYR A 241 -7.53 17.47 15.02
CA TYR A 241 -7.34 16.72 13.76
C TYR A 241 -8.17 15.43 13.70
N GLY A 242 -8.88 15.10 14.78
CA GLY A 242 -9.83 13.99 14.83
C GLY A 242 -9.62 13.06 16.01
N THR A 243 -10.70 12.40 16.43
CA THR A 243 -10.73 11.48 17.57
C THR A 243 -9.83 10.25 17.34
N THR A 244 -9.74 9.75 16.12
CA THR A 244 -8.89 8.60 15.76
C THR A 244 -7.40 8.90 15.91
N LEU A 245 -6.97 10.15 15.69
CA LEU A 245 -5.59 10.57 15.94
C LEU A 245 -5.29 10.66 17.44
N SER A 246 -6.20 11.27 18.21
CA SER A 246 -6.07 11.36 19.67
C SER A 246 -5.96 9.96 20.29
N GLN A 247 -6.81 9.03 19.86
CA GLN A 247 -6.76 7.63 20.26
C GLN A 247 -5.44 6.95 19.86
N ALA A 248 -4.93 7.22 18.65
CA ALA A 248 -3.66 6.65 18.20
C ALA A 248 -2.49 7.05 19.11
N PHE A 249 -2.43 8.32 19.53
CA PHE A 249 -1.42 8.78 20.48
C PHE A 249 -1.64 8.26 21.91
N GLN A 250 -2.88 8.07 22.36
CA GLN A 250 -3.14 7.39 23.63
C GLN A 250 -2.61 5.94 23.62
N LEU A 251 -2.80 5.22 22.52
CA LEU A 251 -2.24 3.88 22.34
C LEU A 251 -0.71 3.91 22.23
N GLN A 252 -0.16 4.91 21.54
CA GLN A 252 1.29 5.11 21.44
C GLN A 252 1.90 5.36 22.83
N LYS A 253 1.25 6.15 23.70
CA LYS A 253 1.70 6.38 25.07
C LYS A 253 1.84 5.08 25.87
N ILE A 254 0.86 4.19 25.78
CA ILE A 254 0.89 2.87 26.42
C ILE A 254 2.06 2.03 25.88
N ALA A 255 2.31 2.10 24.57
CA ALA A 255 3.47 1.44 23.97
C ALA A 255 4.79 2.06 24.44
N ASP A 256 4.88 3.39 24.55
CA ASP A 256 6.09 4.09 24.99
C ASP A 256 6.46 3.74 26.44
N GLU A 257 5.45 3.63 27.32
CA GLU A 257 5.63 3.18 28.71
C GLU A 257 6.10 1.72 28.78
N GLU A 258 5.52 0.83 27.96
CA GLU A 258 6.00 -0.54 27.86
C GLU A 258 7.44 -0.61 27.32
N ALA A 259 7.80 0.24 26.35
CA ALA A 259 9.16 0.33 25.84
C ALA A 259 10.16 0.75 26.92
N LEU A 260 9.78 1.65 27.82
CA LEU A 260 10.60 2.04 28.98
C LEU A 260 10.76 0.88 29.96
N ARG A 261 9.71 0.07 30.15
CA ARG A 261 9.69 -1.04 31.10
C ARG A 261 10.46 -2.28 30.62
N SER A 262 10.29 -2.67 29.35
CA SER A 262 10.78 -3.95 28.81
C SER A 262 11.66 -3.84 27.57
N GLY A 263 11.90 -2.62 27.09
CA GLY A 263 12.70 -2.35 25.89
C GLY A 263 11.92 -2.51 24.58
N ILE A 264 12.39 -1.84 23.52
CA ILE A 264 11.74 -1.81 22.20
C ILE A 264 11.74 -3.15 21.44
N TYR A 265 12.48 -4.15 21.94
CA TYR A 265 12.54 -5.47 21.31
C TYR A 265 11.54 -6.47 21.89
N SER A 266 10.87 -6.13 23.01
CA SER A 266 9.92 -7.02 23.67
C SER A 266 8.68 -7.27 22.79
N SER A 267 8.18 -8.50 22.78
CA SER A 267 6.96 -8.85 22.02
C SER A 267 5.74 -8.06 22.48
N GLN A 268 5.67 -7.70 23.77
CA GLN A 268 4.58 -6.90 24.31
C GLN A 268 4.61 -5.46 23.80
N PHE A 269 5.78 -4.81 23.81
CA PHE A 269 5.94 -3.50 23.19
C PHE A 269 5.52 -3.53 21.71
N LYS A 270 6.05 -4.49 20.95
CA LYS A 270 5.76 -4.63 19.51
C LYS A 270 4.27 -4.74 19.22
N LYS A 271 3.54 -5.51 20.05
CA LYS A 271 2.08 -5.65 19.96
C LYS A 271 1.36 -4.32 20.24
N LEU A 272 1.74 -3.60 21.29
CA LEU A 272 1.14 -2.31 21.65
C LEU A 272 1.43 -1.23 20.60
N ALA A 273 2.67 -1.14 20.13
CA ALA A 273 3.06 -0.21 19.06
C ALA A 273 2.34 -0.54 17.74
N THR A 274 2.08 -1.83 17.46
CA THR A 274 1.25 -2.25 16.32
C THR A 274 -0.19 -1.75 16.45
N ASN A 275 -0.80 -1.80 17.64
CA ASN A 275 -2.13 -1.25 17.87
C ASN A 275 -2.19 0.26 17.63
N ALA A 276 -1.17 1.00 18.09
CA ALA A 276 -1.05 2.43 17.82
C ALA A 276 -0.92 2.70 16.31
N ALA A 277 -0.04 1.95 15.62
CA ALA A 277 0.13 2.05 14.17
C ALA A 277 -1.16 1.76 13.39
N ILE A 278 -1.97 0.80 13.82
CA ILE A 278 -3.29 0.53 13.23
C ILE A 278 -4.20 1.75 13.38
N SER A 279 -4.22 2.40 14.54
CA SER A 279 -5.02 3.60 14.77
C SER A 279 -4.55 4.80 13.94
N PHE A 280 -3.23 4.98 13.78
CA PHE A 280 -2.68 5.95 12.82
C PHE A 280 -3.07 5.61 11.37
N GLY A 281 -3.10 4.32 11.01
CA GLY A 281 -3.60 3.87 9.70
C GLY A 281 -5.07 4.18 9.49
N ILE A 282 -5.92 4.07 10.52
CA ILE A 282 -7.32 4.47 10.43
C ILE A 282 -7.42 5.99 10.16
N HIS A 283 -6.70 6.80 10.93
CA HIS A 283 -6.64 8.25 10.73
C HIS A 283 -6.23 8.61 9.29
N GLU A 284 -5.16 8.01 8.79
CA GLU A 284 -4.67 8.17 7.42
C GLU A 284 -5.77 7.83 6.39
N GLN A 285 -6.41 6.66 6.50
CA GLN A 285 -7.41 6.21 5.54
C GLN A 285 -8.65 7.11 5.51
N GLU A 286 -9.08 7.61 6.68
CA GLU A 286 -10.30 8.41 6.83
C GLU A 286 -10.09 9.89 6.51
N LYS A 287 -8.96 10.47 6.94
CA LYS A 287 -8.75 11.92 6.91
C LYS A 287 -7.87 12.38 5.77
N ILE A 288 -6.92 11.54 5.35
CA ILE A 288 -5.90 11.94 4.38
C ILE A 288 -6.18 11.35 3.01
N LEU A 289 -6.48 10.05 2.94
CA LEU A 289 -6.70 9.37 1.66
C LEU A 289 -8.15 9.41 1.18
N GLN A 290 -9.14 9.50 2.07
CA GLN A 290 -10.55 9.54 1.64
C GLN A 290 -10.85 10.68 0.65
N PRO A 291 -10.38 11.93 0.86
CA PRO A 291 -10.62 13.01 -0.11
C PRO A 291 -10.07 12.74 -1.51
N MET A 292 -8.97 11.96 -1.62
CA MET A 292 -8.45 11.52 -2.90
C MET A 292 -9.39 10.48 -3.54
N TRP A 293 -9.81 9.47 -2.76
CA TRP A 293 -10.72 8.40 -3.23
C TRP A 293 -12.13 8.88 -3.57
N ASP A 294 -12.58 9.98 -2.98
CA ASP A 294 -13.88 10.61 -3.29
C ASP A 294 -13.91 11.29 -4.66
N LYS A 295 -12.75 11.52 -5.29
CA LYS A 295 -12.68 12.13 -6.62
C LYS A 295 -13.27 11.17 -7.67
N PRO A 296 -14.12 11.64 -8.61
CA PRO A 296 -14.65 10.81 -9.69
C PRO A 296 -13.57 10.07 -10.49
N LEU A 297 -12.43 10.72 -10.71
CA LEU A 297 -11.24 10.15 -11.37
C LEU A 297 -10.76 8.85 -10.70
N MET A 298 -10.82 8.75 -9.37
CA MET A 298 -10.38 7.56 -8.64
C MET A 298 -11.38 6.40 -8.75
N ARG A 299 -12.66 6.70 -8.94
CA ARG A 299 -13.67 5.68 -9.29
C ARG A 299 -13.40 5.11 -10.68
N ASP A 300 -13.07 5.96 -11.64
CA ASP A 300 -12.71 5.53 -12.99
C ASP A 300 -11.43 4.70 -12.99
N PHE A 301 -10.44 5.10 -12.19
CA PHE A 301 -9.22 4.31 -11.97
C PHE A 301 -9.51 2.92 -11.37
N ALA A 302 -10.47 2.80 -10.45
CA ALA A 302 -10.87 1.49 -9.92
C ALA A 302 -11.47 0.58 -11.01
N ASN A 303 -12.24 1.13 -11.95
CA ASN A 303 -12.74 0.36 -13.10
C ASN A 303 -11.60 -0.11 -14.02
N ILE A 304 -10.60 0.75 -14.25
CA ILE A 304 -9.40 0.40 -15.01
C ILE A 304 -8.63 -0.72 -14.29
N ASN A 305 -8.49 -0.65 -12.98
CA ASN A 305 -7.87 -1.70 -12.18
C ASN A 305 -8.62 -3.04 -12.30
N ASN A 306 -9.95 -3.03 -12.29
CA ASN A 306 -10.76 -4.24 -12.50
C ASN A 306 -10.53 -4.83 -13.89
N PHE A 307 -10.44 -3.99 -14.93
CA PHE A 307 -10.05 -4.43 -16.26
C PHE A 307 -8.64 -5.05 -16.26
N MET A 308 -7.66 -4.42 -15.62
CA MET A 308 -6.30 -4.96 -15.52
C MET A 308 -6.25 -6.32 -14.79
N LEU A 309 -7.07 -6.51 -13.76
CA LEU A 309 -7.21 -7.78 -13.06
C LEU A 309 -7.84 -8.86 -13.95
N SER A 310 -8.69 -8.52 -14.93
CA SER A 310 -9.26 -9.51 -15.86
C SER A 310 -8.32 -9.90 -17.01
N LEU A 311 -7.25 -9.13 -17.26
CA LEU A 311 -6.26 -9.42 -18.33
C LEU A 311 -5.34 -10.60 -18.04
N SER A 312 -5.21 -10.97 -16.79
CA SER A 312 -4.45 -12.13 -16.34
C SER A 312 -5.34 -12.89 -15.38
N LEU A 313 -4.94 -14.07 -14.89
CA LEU A 313 -5.56 -14.67 -13.70
C LEU A 313 -5.23 -13.82 -12.46
N GLU A 314 -5.57 -12.53 -12.54
CA GLU A 314 -5.53 -11.50 -11.53
C GLU A 314 -4.14 -11.03 -11.07
N ASN A 315 -3.13 -11.23 -11.91
CA ASN A 315 -1.72 -10.89 -11.65
C ASN A 315 -1.32 -9.47 -12.10
N LEU A 316 -2.14 -8.80 -12.92
CA LEU A 316 -1.80 -7.53 -13.57
C LEU A 316 -2.52 -6.31 -12.98
N GLY A 317 -3.04 -6.37 -11.75
CA GLY A 317 -3.71 -5.24 -11.08
C GLY A 317 -3.52 -5.22 -9.56
N LEU A 318 -4.08 -4.20 -8.90
CA LEU A 318 -4.02 -3.99 -7.45
C LEU A 318 -5.19 -4.71 -6.75
N ARG A 319 -4.85 -5.53 -5.74
CA ARG A 319 -5.82 -6.28 -4.91
C ARG A 319 -5.89 -5.82 -3.47
N GLY A 320 -5.01 -4.92 -3.06
CA GLY A 320 -4.74 -4.63 -1.65
C GLY A 320 -3.81 -5.64 -0.97
N ASP A 321 -3.26 -6.60 -1.72
CA ASP A 321 -2.14 -7.42 -1.27
C ASP A 321 -0.90 -6.54 -1.02
N ILE A 322 -0.09 -6.87 -0.02
CA ILE A 322 1.13 -6.12 0.30
C ILE A 322 2.33 -7.01 0.05
N PHE A 323 3.11 -6.66 -0.98
CA PHE A 323 4.37 -7.31 -1.26
C PHE A 323 5.49 -6.78 -0.35
N VAL A 324 6.07 -7.68 0.45
CA VAL A 324 7.20 -7.41 1.35
C VAL A 324 8.49 -7.81 0.63
N GLY A 325 8.98 -6.90 -0.19
CA GLY A 325 10.20 -7.06 -0.97
C GLY A 325 10.45 -5.84 -1.87
N VAL A 326 11.56 -5.85 -2.60
CA VAL A 326 11.98 -4.70 -3.41
C VAL A 326 11.25 -4.62 -4.75
N ASN A 327 11.24 -5.72 -5.51
CA ASN A 327 10.69 -5.75 -6.86
C ASN A 327 10.11 -7.14 -7.19
N LYS A 328 8.78 -7.24 -7.26
CA LYS A 328 8.07 -8.49 -7.51
C LYS A 328 8.15 -8.99 -8.96
N PHE A 329 8.71 -8.19 -9.88
CA PHE A 329 8.84 -8.54 -11.30
C PHE A 329 10.26 -9.01 -11.68
N LYS A 330 11.22 -9.01 -10.76
CA LYS A 330 12.53 -9.65 -10.96
C LYS A 330 12.49 -11.08 -10.45
N LEU A 331 13.28 -11.97 -11.05
CA LEU A 331 13.52 -13.32 -10.51
C LEU A 331 14.08 -13.20 -9.08
N ILE A 332 13.39 -13.82 -8.12
CA ILE A 332 13.70 -13.70 -6.69
C ILE A 332 14.31 -15.03 -6.23
N PHE A 333 15.54 -14.99 -5.71
CA PHE A 333 16.19 -16.12 -5.04
C PHE A 333 15.89 -16.18 -3.53
N THR A 334 15.08 -15.26 -3.03
CA THR A 334 14.69 -15.06 -1.64
C THR A 334 13.18 -15.31 -1.44
N PRO A 335 12.69 -15.60 -0.21
CA PRO A 335 11.28 -15.94 -0.01
C PRO A 335 10.36 -14.80 -0.44
N TYR A 336 9.35 -15.16 -1.22
CA TYR A 336 8.29 -14.27 -1.67
C TYR A 336 7.29 -14.04 -0.55
N LEU A 337 7.31 -12.84 0.04
CA LEU A 337 6.45 -12.49 1.16
C LEU A 337 5.30 -11.60 0.67
N ILE A 338 4.10 -12.17 0.54
CA ILE A 338 2.88 -11.41 0.24
C ILE A 338 1.92 -11.54 1.42
N ILE A 339 1.57 -10.40 2.02
CA ILE A 339 0.43 -10.33 2.93
C ILE A 339 -0.82 -10.21 2.06
N ARG A 340 -1.66 -11.25 2.06
CA ARG A 340 -2.90 -11.26 1.29
C ARG A 340 -3.92 -10.33 1.91
N ALA A 341 -4.63 -9.57 1.08
CA ALA A 341 -5.80 -8.82 1.52
C ALA A 341 -6.84 -9.78 2.12
N PRO A 342 -7.54 -9.40 3.20
CA PRO A 342 -8.66 -10.20 3.70
C PRO A 342 -9.72 -10.40 2.61
N PHE A 343 -10.28 -11.61 2.50
CA PHE A 343 -11.27 -11.95 1.47
C PHE A 343 -12.53 -11.05 1.47
N THR A 344 -12.85 -10.46 2.62
CA THR A 344 -13.97 -9.51 2.76
C THR A 344 -13.63 -8.09 2.33
N ALA A 345 -12.35 -7.78 2.10
CA ALA A 345 -11.84 -6.43 1.85
C ALA A 345 -11.31 -6.26 0.42
N THR A 346 -12.19 -6.36 -0.58
CA THR A 346 -11.80 -6.36 -2.01
C THR A 346 -11.94 -5.02 -2.74
N ASN A 347 -12.71 -4.07 -2.18
CA ASN A 347 -12.96 -2.77 -2.79
C ASN A 347 -12.07 -1.66 -2.20
N LEU A 348 -11.00 -1.28 -2.91
CA LEU A 348 -10.09 -0.21 -2.48
C LEU A 348 -10.75 1.18 -2.42
N ALA A 349 -11.89 1.43 -3.08
CA ALA A 349 -12.61 2.69 -2.92
C ALA A 349 -13.36 2.78 -1.58
N ASN A 350 -13.64 1.66 -0.93
CA ASN A 350 -14.31 1.61 0.36
C ASN A 350 -13.32 1.80 1.52
N VAL A 351 -13.54 2.84 2.34
CA VAL A 351 -12.67 3.17 3.49
C VAL A 351 -12.54 2.03 4.49
N GLN A 352 -13.63 1.33 4.80
CA GLN A 352 -13.62 0.24 5.77
C GLN A 352 -12.82 -0.97 5.26
N HIS A 353 -12.85 -1.22 3.94
CA HIS A 353 -12.04 -2.26 3.32
C HIS A 353 -10.56 -1.90 3.40
N ARG A 354 -10.19 -0.65 3.09
CA ARG A 354 -8.80 -0.18 3.24
C ARG A 354 -8.30 -0.24 4.68
N ILE A 355 -9.14 0.14 5.65
CA ILE A 355 -8.83 -0.01 7.09
C ILE A 355 -8.58 -1.48 7.45
N THR A 356 -9.39 -2.39 6.92
CA THR A 356 -9.26 -3.83 7.16
C THR A 356 -7.97 -4.38 6.56
N ILE A 357 -7.61 -3.96 5.35
CA ILE A 357 -6.33 -4.28 4.71
C ILE A 357 -5.16 -3.75 5.54
N ALA A 358 -5.18 -2.47 5.93
CA ALA A 358 -4.10 -1.86 6.72
C ALA A 358 -3.92 -2.56 8.07
N ARG A 359 -5.02 -2.88 8.77
CA ARG A 359 -5.00 -3.64 10.02
C ARG A 359 -4.36 -5.01 9.85
N ASN A 360 -4.77 -5.75 8.82
CA ASN A 360 -4.19 -7.04 8.50
C ASN A 360 -2.69 -6.92 8.18
N GLY A 361 -2.31 -5.92 7.38
CA GLY A 361 -0.92 -5.61 7.04
C GLY A 361 -0.03 -5.40 8.27
N PHE A 362 -0.48 -4.56 9.21
CA PHE A 362 0.30 -4.29 10.44
C PHE A 362 0.44 -5.54 11.31
N THR A 363 -0.65 -6.29 11.51
CA THR A 363 -0.64 -7.49 12.34
C THR A 363 0.28 -8.57 11.75
N VAL A 364 0.10 -8.93 10.48
CA VAL A 364 0.88 -9.99 9.83
C VAL A 364 2.35 -9.60 9.72
N LEU A 365 2.67 -8.34 9.37
CA LEU A 365 4.05 -7.89 9.31
C LEU A 365 4.73 -7.96 10.68
N ASN A 366 4.03 -7.60 11.76
CA ASN A 366 4.56 -7.70 13.11
C ASN A 366 4.83 -9.15 13.54
N GLU A 367 3.96 -10.09 13.15
CA GLU A 367 4.19 -11.53 13.37
C GLU A 367 5.42 -12.01 12.59
N TRP A 368 5.55 -11.65 11.32
CA TRP A 368 6.70 -12.03 10.50
C TRP A 368 8.01 -11.44 10.99
N LYS A 369 8.01 -10.19 11.49
CA LYS A 369 9.19 -9.57 12.12
C LYS A 369 9.64 -10.26 13.41
N GLN A 370 8.82 -11.14 13.98
CA GLN A 370 9.16 -11.95 15.15
C GLN A 370 9.45 -13.42 14.79
N ASN A 371 9.20 -13.81 13.53
CA ASN A 371 9.44 -15.16 13.05
C ASN A 371 10.90 -15.33 12.56
N ILE A 372 11.58 -16.38 13.01
CA ILE A 372 12.99 -16.63 12.71
C ILE A 372 13.31 -16.77 11.21
N PHE A 373 12.35 -17.20 10.38
CA PHE A 373 12.55 -17.40 8.95
C PHE A 373 12.41 -16.10 8.16
N PHE A 374 11.51 -15.21 8.56
CA PHE A 374 11.19 -13.99 7.82
C PHE A 374 11.90 -12.75 8.36
N ALA A 375 12.11 -12.68 9.69
CA ALA A 375 12.69 -11.54 10.36
C ALA A 375 14.05 -11.07 9.79
N PRO A 376 14.96 -11.96 9.35
CA PRO A 376 16.23 -11.51 8.75
C PRO A 376 16.06 -10.78 7.40
N TRP A 377 15.04 -11.12 6.62
CA TRP A 377 14.86 -10.59 5.25
C TRP A 377 14.18 -9.23 5.20
N ILE A 378 13.22 -9.00 6.11
CA ILE A 378 12.40 -7.78 6.09
C ILE A 378 13.25 -6.50 6.21
N PRO A 379 14.21 -6.39 7.15
CA PRO A 379 15.10 -5.22 7.24
C PRO A 379 15.99 -5.06 6.01
N VAL A 380 16.43 -6.17 5.39
CA VAL A 380 17.25 -6.11 4.16
C VAL A 380 16.46 -5.50 3.02
N TYR A 381 15.23 -5.96 2.79
CA TYR A 381 14.36 -5.38 1.77
C TYR A 381 14.03 -3.91 2.05
N GLN A 382 13.71 -3.59 3.31
CA GLN A 382 13.42 -2.22 3.72
C GLN A 382 14.62 -1.29 3.48
N ALA A 383 15.83 -1.73 3.82
CA ALA A 383 17.05 -0.95 3.57
C ALA A 383 17.37 -0.79 2.08
N GLN A 384 17.17 -1.83 1.26
CA GLN A 384 17.34 -1.74 -0.20
C GLN A 384 16.35 -0.75 -0.82
N ILE A 385 15.07 -0.86 -0.45
CA ILE A 385 14.02 0.10 -0.82
C ILE A 385 14.41 1.52 -0.37
N GLY A 386 14.88 1.64 0.88
CA GLY A 386 15.31 2.89 1.51
C GLY A 386 16.52 3.55 0.84
N LYS A 387 17.33 2.79 0.11
CA LYS A 387 18.45 3.30 -0.72
C LYS A 387 18.07 3.50 -2.19
N GLY A 388 16.82 3.20 -2.56
CA GLY A 388 16.36 3.20 -3.95
C GLY A 388 16.97 2.10 -4.81
N GLU A 389 17.53 1.06 -4.20
CA GLU A 389 18.19 -0.05 -4.88
C GLU A 389 17.16 -1.06 -5.38
N GLY A 390 17.32 -1.53 -6.61
CA GLY A 390 16.49 -2.61 -7.17
C GLY A 390 15.02 -2.28 -7.43
N LEU A 391 14.57 -1.06 -7.13
CA LEU A 391 13.20 -0.58 -7.33
C LEU A 391 12.69 -0.78 -8.77
N TYR A 392 11.37 -0.79 -8.93
CA TYR A 392 10.73 -0.89 -10.25
C TYR A 392 11.16 0.24 -11.19
N GLN A 393 11.68 -0.11 -12.37
CA GLN A 393 12.14 0.79 -13.43
C GLN A 393 11.75 0.22 -14.82
N PRO A 394 10.49 0.37 -15.25
CA PRO A 394 10.02 -0.23 -16.50
C PRO A 394 10.70 0.36 -17.74
N VAL A 395 11.04 -0.50 -18.71
CA VAL A 395 11.52 -0.14 -20.06
C VAL A 395 10.34 0.44 -20.83
N GLY A 396 10.12 1.75 -20.72
CA GLY A 396 8.97 2.42 -21.32
C GLY A 396 8.35 3.50 -20.46
N ALA A 397 8.87 3.77 -19.27
CA ALA A 397 8.61 5.04 -18.61
C ALA A 397 9.15 6.17 -19.51
N ARG A 398 8.25 6.86 -20.23
CA ARG A 398 8.58 7.94 -21.18
C ARG A 398 8.85 9.22 -20.44
#